data_AF-A0A7C9RLN2-F1
#
_entry.id   AF-A0A7C9RLN2-F1
#
_cell.length_a   1.000
_cell.length_b   1.000
_cell.length_c   1.000
_cell.angle_alpha   90.00
_cell.angle_beta   90.00
_cell.angle_gamma   90.00
#
_symmetry.space_group_name_H-M   'P 1'
#
loop_
_entity.id
_entity.type
_entity.pdbx_description
1 polymer ?
#
loop_
_entity_poly.entity_id
_entity_poly.type
_entity_poly.pdbx_seq_one_letter_code
_entity_poly.pdbx_strand_id
1 'polypeptide(L)'
;MTDFSPREIVSELDRFIVGQGDAKRAVSIALRNRWRRQQLTGTLREEVLPKNILMIGPTGVGKTEIARRLARLANAPFIKVEATK
;
A
#
# COMPACT_ATOMS: atom_id res chain seq x y z
N MET A 1 9.35 0.63 -11.19
CA MET A 1 8.20 0.46 -10.27
C MET A 1 7.47 -0.77 -10.77
N THR A 2 7.20 -1.76 -9.91
CA THR A 2 6.71 -3.07 -10.36
C THR A 2 5.30 -2.97 -10.94
N ASP A 3 5.06 -3.62 -12.08
CA ASP A 3 3.79 -3.57 -12.83
C ASP A 3 2.67 -4.42 -12.23
N PHE A 4 2.79 -4.80 -10.95
CA PHE A 4 1.84 -5.68 -10.29
C PHE A 4 0.41 -5.13 -10.34
N SER A 5 -0.51 -6.00 -10.72
CA SER A 5 -1.94 -5.81 -10.55
C SER A 5 -2.32 -5.84 -9.07
N PRO A 6 -3.46 -5.26 -8.68
CA PRO A 6 -3.93 -5.34 -7.29
C PRO A 6 -4.05 -6.77 -6.76
N ARG A 7 -4.40 -7.73 -7.62
CA ARG A 7 -4.53 -9.15 -7.24
C ARG A 7 -3.17 -9.78 -6.94
N GLU A 8 -2.16 -9.50 -7.74
CA GLU A 8 -0.78 -9.98 -7.50
C GLU A 8 -0.21 -9.39 -6.21
N ILE A 9 -0.46 -8.10 -5.93
CA ILE A 9 -0.03 -7.48 -4.67
C ILE A 9 -0.71 -8.17 -3.47
N VAL A 10 -2.02 -8.45 -3.55
CA VAL A 10 -2.71 -9.19 -2.48
C VAL A 10 -2.11 -10.58 -2.31
N SER A 11 -1.88 -11.32 -3.40
CA SER A 11 -1.28 -12.65 -3.37
C SER A 11 0.12 -12.65 -2.74
N GLU A 12 0.94 -11.64 -3.01
CA GLU A 12 2.25 -11.51 -2.36
C GLU A 12 2.14 -11.17 -0.88
N LEU A 13 1.15 -10.35 -0.48
CA LEU A 13 0.87 -10.07 0.93
C LEU A 13 0.32 -11.30 1.67
N ASP A 14 -0.44 -12.17 1.01
CA ASP A 14 -0.98 -13.41 1.59
C ASP A 14 0.12 -14.37 2.06
N ARG A 15 1.32 -14.32 1.45
CA ARG A 15 2.47 -15.15 1.87
C ARG A 15 3.03 -14.79 3.25
N PHE A 16 2.72 -13.60 3.76
CA PHE A 16 3.29 -13.07 5.01
C PHE A 16 2.25 -12.67 6.05
N ILE A 17 1.03 -12.32 5.62
CA ILE A 17 -0.05 -11.86 6.50
C ILE A 17 -1.23 -12.81 6.31
N VAL A 18 -1.75 -13.39 7.40
CA VAL A 18 -2.96 -14.22 7.35
C VAL A 18 -4.20 -13.35 7.53
N GLY A 19 -5.23 -13.55 6.71
CA GLY A 19 -6.49 -12.78 6.77
C GLY A 19 -6.33 -11.32 6.34
N GLN A 20 -7.07 -10.39 6.95
CA GLN A 20 -7.00 -8.94 6.67
C GLN A 20 -7.26 -8.55 5.20
N GLY A 21 -8.21 -9.22 4.53
CA GLY A 21 -8.49 -9.06 3.10
C GLY A 21 -8.76 -7.61 2.68
N ASP A 22 -9.56 -6.88 3.46
CA ASP A 22 -9.89 -5.48 3.17
C ASP A 22 -8.67 -4.57 3.25
N ALA A 23 -7.83 -4.74 4.27
CA ALA A 23 -6.62 -3.96 4.44
C ALA A 23 -5.62 -4.23 3.30
N LYS A 24 -5.44 -5.50 2.91
CA LYS A 24 -4.60 -5.89 1.75
C LYS A 24 -5.13 -5.26 0.47
N ARG A 25 -6.43 -5.35 0.22
CA ARG A 25 -7.07 -4.76 -0.97
C ARG A 25 -6.88 -3.25 -1.01
N ALA A 26 -7.07 -2.55 0.12
CA ALA A 26 -6.91 -1.11 0.22
C ALA A 26 -5.48 -0.68 -0.14
N VAL A 27 -4.46 -1.34 0.43
CA VAL A 27 -3.06 -1.01 0.15
C VAL A 27 -2.65 -1.35 -1.29
N SER A 28 -3.16 -2.44 -1.85
CA SER A 28 -2.92 -2.83 -3.25
C SER A 28 -3.47 -1.80 -4.22
N ILE A 29 -4.67 -1.26 -3.95
CA ILE A 29 -5.27 -0.19 -4.77
C ILE A 29 -4.45 1.10 -4.65
N ALA A 30 -4.03 1.49 -3.45
CA ALA A 30 -3.23 2.68 -3.25
C ALA A 30 -1.88 2.60 -3.98
N LEU A 31 -1.21 1.44 -3.94
CA LEU A 31 0.03 1.23 -4.69
C LEU A 31 -0.22 1.26 -6.20
N ARG A 32 -1.27 0.58 -6.70
CA ARG A 32 -1.62 0.60 -8.12
C ARG A 32 -1.97 1.99 -8.62
N ASN A 33 -2.61 2.82 -7.81
CA ASN A 33 -2.94 4.20 -8.17
C ASN A 33 -1.67 5.05 -8.37
N ARG A 34 -0.57 4.76 -7.66
CA ARG A 34 0.71 5.44 -7.92
C ARG A 34 1.26 5.09 -9.31
N TRP A 35 1.19 3.82 -9.70
CA TRP A 35 1.56 3.39 -11.06
C TRP A 35 0.65 4.04 -12.11
N ARG A 36 -0.69 4.04 -11.89
CA ARG A 36 -1.65 4.68 -12.82
C ARG A 36 -1.36 6.15 -12.99
N ARG A 37 -1.02 6.86 -11.91
CA ARG A 37 -0.64 8.27 -11.96
C ARG A 37 0.59 8.51 -12.84
N GLN A 38 1.57 7.59 -12.86
CA GLN A 38 2.75 7.73 -13.72
C GLN A 38 2.42 7.63 -15.21
N GLN A 39 1.30 6.98 -15.55
CA GLN A 39 0.79 6.87 -16.93
C GLN A 39 -0.01 8.11 -17.38
N LEU A 40 -0.34 9.02 -16.46
CA LEU A 40 -1.04 10.27 -16.79
C LEU A 40 -0.04 11.31 -17.30
N THR A 41 -0.53 12.22 -18.14
CA THR A 41 0.23 13.34 -18.72
C THR A 41 -0.37 14.69 -18.34
N GLY A 42 0.43 15.75 -18.43
CA GLY A 42 0.00 17.13 -18.21
C GLY A 42 -0.53 17.42 -16.80
N THR A 43 -1.44 18.39 -16.72
CA THR A 43 -2.07 18.89 -15.48
C THR A 43 -2.75 17.79 -14.67
N LEU A 44 -3.36 16.81 -15.33
CA LEU A 44 -4.05 15.72 -14.67
C LEU A 44 -3.12 14.88 -13.76
N ARG A 45 -1.83 14.74 -14.13
CA ARG A 45 -0.86 14.03 -13.28
C ARG A 45 -0.55 14.77 -11.98
N GLU A 46 -0.61 16.10 -12.00
CA GLU A 46 -0.35 16.96 -10.85
C GLU A 46 -1.53 16.97 -9.88
N GLU A 47 -2.76 16.98 -10.41
CA GLU A 47 -4.00 16.97 -9.61
C GLU A 47 -4.25 15.63 -8.89
N VAL A 48 -3.75 14.52 -9.42
CA VAL A 48 -3.95 13.20 -8.82
C VAL A 48 -3.01 13.01 -7.61
N LEU A 49 -3.56 13.24 -6.42
CA LEU A 49 -2.86 13.05 -5.15
C LEU A 49 -2.84 11.57 -4.69
N PRO A 50 -1.81 11.16 -3.92
CA PRO A 50 -1.78 9.85 -3.28
C PRO A 50 -3.01 9.60 -2.40
N LYS A 51 -3.54 8.38 -2.46
CA LYS A 51 -4.65 7.94 -1.60
C LYS A 51 -4.08 7.37 -0.30
N ASN A 52 -4.01 8.21 0.73
CA ASN A 52 -3.55 7.81 2.06
C ASN A 52 -4.56 6.85 2.71
N ILE A 53 -4.06 5.99 3.61
CA ILE A 53 -4.86 4.94 4.25
C ILE A 53 -4.77 5.10 5.76
N LEU A 54 -5.94 5.07 6.42
CA LEU A 54 -6.07 4.93 7.86
C LEU A 54 -6.48 3.49 8.18
N MET A 55 -5.63 2.76 8.91
CA MET A 55 -5.95 1.39 9.36
C MET A 55 -6.49 1.42 10.79
N ILE A 56 -7.71 0.94 10.98
CA ILE A 56 -8.37 0.87 12.28
C ILE A 56 -8.43 -0.60 12.73
N GLY A 57 -8.01 -0.89 13.96
CA GLY A 57 -8.08 -2.23 14.53
C GLY A 57 -7.18 -2.40 15.77
N PRO A 58 -7.32 -3.50 16.52
CA PRO A 58 -6.56 -3.72 17.75
C PRO A 58 -5.07 -3.97 17.48
N THR A 59 -4.24 -3.93 18.52
CA THR A 59 -2.80 -4.22 18.42
C THR A 59 -2.58 -5.68 17.98
N GLY A 60 -1.43 -5.97 17.36
CA GLY A 60 -1.07 -7.34 16.95
C GLY A 60 -1.72 -7.89 15.68
N VAL A 61 -2.76 -7.27 15.11
CA VAL A 61 -3.48 -7.80 13.92
C VAL A 61 -2.75 -7.65 12.56
N GLY A 62 -1.52 -7.15 12.55
CA GLY A 62 -0.71 -7.06 11.33
C GLY A 62 -0.74 -5.72 10.58
N LYS A 63 -1.35 -4.65 11.12
CA LYS A 63 -1.38 -3.31 10.48
C LYS A 63 -0.01 -2.83 10.00
N THR A 64 0.98 -2.86 10.91
CA THR A 64 2.35 -2.43 10.59
C THR A 64 3.06 -3.39 9.63
N GLU A 65 2.78 -4.69 9.72
CA GLU A 65 3.42 -5.69 8.86
C GLU A 65 2.91 -5.59 7.42
N ILE A 66 1.62 -5.29 7.21
CA ILE A 66 1.06 -4.98 5.88
C ILE A 66 1.82 -3.81 5.24
N ALA A 67 1.99 -2.70 5.96
CA ALA A 67 2.68 -1.53 5.44
C ALA A 67 4.17 -1.81 5.15
N ARG A 68 4.84 -2.54 6.04
CA ARG A 68 6.25 -2.95 5.89
C ARG A 68 6.46 -3.87 4.68
N ARG A 69 5.61 -4.88 4.50
CA ARG A 69 5.68 -5.83 3.38
C ARG A 69 5.36 -5.16 2.06
N LEU A 70 4.36 -4.28 2.03
CA LEU A 70 4.03 -3.48 0.86
C LEU A 70 5.23 -2.64 0.40
N ALA A 71 5.92 -1.97 1.33
CA ALA A 71 7.09 -1.16 0.99
C ALA A 71 8.24 -2.01 0.43
N ARG A 72 8.51 -3.18 1.01
CA ARG A 72 9.48 -4.14 0.47
C ARG A 72 9.11 -4.60 -0.95
N LEU A 73 7.85 -4.97 -1.17
CA LEU A 73 7.35 -5.40 -2.48
C LEU A 73 7.48 -4.29 -3.54
N ALA A 74 7.22 -3.04 -3.16
CA ALA A 74 7.34 -1.88 -4.03
C ALA A 74 8.79 -1.37 -4.20
N ASN A 75 9.76 -1.98 -3.51
CA ASN A 75 11.12 -1.47 -3.35
C ASN A 75 11.14 0.03 -2.94
N ALA A 76 10.29 0.38 -1.98
CA ALA A 76 10.07 1.74 -1.51
C ALA A 76 10.70 1.96 -0.13
N PRO A 77 11.22 3.18 0.16
CA PRO A 77 11.64 3.55 1.51
C PRO A 77 10.48 3.40 2.51
N PHE A 78 10.77 2.86 3.70
CA PHE A 78 9.78 2.66 4.75
C PHE A 78 10.27 3.22 6.08
N ILE A 79 9.42 4.00 6.74
CA ILE A 79 9.66 4.53 8.08
C ILE A 79 8.42 4.31 8.94
N LYS A 80 8.63 3.90 10.20
CA LYS A 80 7.61 3.82 11.24
C LYS A 80 7.91 4.91 12.27
N VAL A 81 6.94 5.78 12.53
CA VAL A 81 6.98 6.79 13.59
C VAL A 81 5.80 6.55 14.53
N GLU A 82 5.96 6.86 15.82
CA GLU A 82 4.90 6.84 16.82
C GLU A 82 4.38 8.27 16.99
N ALA A 83 3.08 8.51 16.76
CA ALA A 83 2.54 9.87 16.69
C ALA A 83 2.60 10.65 18.02
N THR A 84 2.76 9.96 19.13
CA THR A 84 2.83 10.54 20.48
C THR A 84 4.27 10.71 20.99
N LYS A 85 5.28 10.39 20.18
CA LYS A 85 6.69 10.66 20.45
C LYS A 85 7.19 11.82 19.60
#